data_AF-A0A2N1MKI4-F1
#
_entry.id   AF-A0A2N1MKI4-F1
#
_cell.length_a   1.000
_cell.length_b   1.000
_cell.length_c   1.000
_cell.angle_alpha   90.00
_cell.angle_beta   90.00
_cell.angle_gamma   90.00
#
_symmetry.space_group_name_H-M   'P 1'
#
loop_
_entity.id
_entity.type
_entity.pdbx_description
1 polymer ?
#
loop_
_entity_poly.entity_id
_entity_poly.type
_entity_poly.pdbx_seq_one_letter_code
_entity_poly.pdbx_strand_id
1 'polypeptide(L)' 'DVVQYRKEWLKRMFEYQRLMKDFDNDMIDIVSEPQLKPEEKELIQITYDECHFYANDGQQRIWMREDKISYA' A
#
# COMPACT_ATOMS: atom_id res chain seq x y z
N ASP A 1 -8.74 20.11 11.94
CA ASP A 1 -9.63 20.53 10.84
C ASP A 1 -9.63 19.44 9.76
N VAL A 2 -10.80 18.87 9.46
CA VAL A 2 -10.95 17.77 8.49
C VAL A 2 -10.71 18.22 7.05
N VAL A 3 -11.05 19.47 6.72
CA VAL A 3 -10.87 20.02 5.37
C VAL A 3 -9.38 20.18 5.05
N GLN A 4 -8.62 20.72 5.99
CA GLN A 4 -7.17 20.87 5.81
C GLN A 4 -6.47 19.52 5.68
N TYR A 5 -6.83 18.55 6.54
CA TYR A 5 -6.29 17.20 6.49
C TYR A 5 -6.54 16.52 5.13
N ARG A 6 -7.77 16.63 4.59
CA ARG A 6 -8.11 16.05 3.28
C ARG A 6 -7.28 16.67 2.15
N LYS A 7 -7.05 17.98 2.17
CA LYS A 7 -6.21 18.66 1.15
C LYS A 7 -4.78 18.15 1.18
N GLU A 8 -4.20 17.99 2.37
CA GLU A 8 -2.83 17.47 2.54
C GLU A 8 -2.74 15.99 2.18
N TRP A 9 -3.77 15.21 2.48
CA TRP A 9 -3.87 13.82 2.07
C TRP A 9 -3.91 13.67 0.54
N LEU A 10 -4.76 14.44 -0.15
CA LEU A 10 -4.88 14.39 -1.61
C LEU A 10 -3.55 14.72 -2.29
N LYS A 11 -2.82 15.73 -1.80
CA LYS A 11 -1.48 16.08 -2.33
C LYS A 11 -0.52 14.89 -2.27
N ARG A 12 -0.45 14.20 -1.12
CA ARG A 12 0.41 13.01 -0.95
C ARG A 12 -0.01 11.87 -1.87
N MET A 13 -1.32 11.64 -2.03
CA MET A 13 -1.81 10.58 -2.91
C MET A 13 -1.47 10.82 -4.38
N PHE A 14 -1.53 12.08 -4.86
CA PHE A 14 -1.08 12.41 -6.22
C PHE A 14 0.42 12.17 -6.41
N GLU A 15 1.24 12.43 -5.40
CA GLU A 15 2.68 12.13 -5.45
C GLU A 15 2.93 10.62 -5.51
N TYR A 16 2.18 9.83 -4.73
CA TYR A 16 2.28 8.37 -4.71
C TYR A 16 1.75 7.72 -5.97
N GLN A 17 0.72 8.27 -6.60
CA GLN A 17 0.11 7.70 -7.80
C GLN A 17 1.13 7.48 -8.93
N ARG A 18 2.12 8.37 -9.09
CA ARG A 18 3.20 8.20 -10.09
C ARG A 18 4.04 6.93 -9.87
N LEU A 19 4.11 6.45 -8.63
CA LEU A 19 4.89 5.28 -8.23
C LEU A 19 4.05 4.00 -8.17
N MET A 20 2.76 4.08 -8.50
CA MET A 20 1.81 2.97 -8.47
C MET A 20 1.47 2.51 -9.88
N LYS A 21 1.01 1.26 -10.00
CA LYS A 21 0.44 0.75 -11.25
C LYS A 21 -0.89 1.42 -11.56
N ASP A 22 -1.13 1.67 -12.83
CA ASP A 22 -2.44 2.11 -13.32
C ASP A 22 -3.23 0.93 -13.86
N PHE A 23 -4.53 0.91 -13.57
CA PHE A 23 -5.44 -0.18 -13.91
C PHE A 23 -6.56 0.39 -14.76
N ASP A 24 -6.88 -0.27 -15.86
CA ASP A 24 -8.05 0.13 -16.65
C ASP A 24 -9.33 -0.28 -15.93
N ASN A 25 -10.33 0.59 -15.99
CA ASN A 25 -11.52 0.53 -15.16
C ASN A 25 -12.43 -0.67 -15.51
N ASP A 26 -12.21 -1.30 -16.67
CA ASP A 26 -13.05 -2.37 -17.22
C ASP A 26 -12.41 -3.77 -17.15
N MET A 27 -11.08 -3.85 -17.12
CA MET A 27 -10.36 -5.12 -16.99
C MET A 27 -9.28 -4.96 -15.92
N ILE A 28 -9.29 -5.84 -14.91
CA ILE A 28 -8.30 -5.92 -13.81
C ILE A 28 -6.92 -6.37 -14.33
N ASP A 29 -6.65 -6.20 -15.62
CA ASP A 29 -5.33 -6.35 -16.19
C ASP A 29 -4.56 -5.05 -15.95
N ILE A 30 -3.31 -5.17 -15.49
CA ILE A 30 -2.42 -4.04 -15.27
C ILE A 30 -2.20 -3.37 -16.62
N VAL A 31 -2.62 -2.11 -16.78
CA VAL A 31 -2.52 -1.42 -18.08
C VAL A 31 -1.30 -0.51 -18.16
N SER A 32 -0.68 -0.10 -17.04
CA SER A 32 0.65 0.53 -17.11
C SER A 32 1.51 0.39 -15.86
N GLU A 33 2.79 0.09 -16.09
CA GLU A 33 3.84 0.08 -15.08
C GLU A 33 4.38 1.50 -14.84
N PRO A 34 4.69 1.89 -13.59
CA PRO A 34 5.21 3.23 -13.29
C PRO A 34 6.63 3.42 -13.84
N GLN A 35 6.92 4.64 -14.30
CA GLN A 35 8.27 5.03 -14.70
C GLN A 35 9.10 5.43 -13.48
N LEU A 36 9.81 4.45 -12.92
CA LEU A 36 10.63 4.61 -11.71
C LEU A 36 12.06 5.07 -12.04
N LYS A 37 12.58 6.00 -11.26
CA LYS A 37 14.02 6.30 -11.23
C LYS A 37 14.79 5.20 -10.46
N PRO A 38 16.12 5.08 -10.60
CA PRO A 38 16.91 4.03 -9.92
C PRO A 38 16.75 3.98 -8.39
N GLU A 39 16.49 5.13 -7.75
CA GLU A 39 16.31 5.26 -6.30
C GLU A 39 14.85 5.04 -5.86
N GLU A 40 13.91 4.97 -6.81
CA GLU A 40 12.48 4.89 -6.55
C GLU A 40 12.01 3.44 -6.54
N LYS A 41 11.02 3.15 -5.69
CA LYS A 41 10.38 1.84 -5.61
C LYS A 41 8.90 1.97 -5.95
N GLU A 42 8.37 0.91 -6.53
CA GLU A 42 6.93 0.78 -6.72
C GLU A 42 6.22 0.86 -5.36
N LEU A 43 5.15 1.65 -5.31
CA LEU A 43 4.26 1.71 -4.16
C LEU A 43 3.02 0.85 -4.41
N ILE A 44 2.66 0.06 -3.40
CA ILE A 44 1.42 -0.71 -3.39
C ILE A 44 0.54 -0.12 -2.31
N GLN A 45 -0.62 0.40 -2.69
CA GLN A 45 -1.60 0.91 -1.72
C GLN A 45 -2.34 -0.26 -1.09
N ILE A 46 -2.16 -0.41 0.23
CA ILE A 46 -2.90 -1.38 1.04
C ILE A 46 -3.95 -0.60 1.82
N THR A 47 -5.22 -0.74 1.45
CA THR A 47 -6.33 -0.22 2.24
C THR A 47 -6.76 -1.26 3.26
N TYR A 48 -6.67 -0.95 4.54
CA TYR A 48 -7.34 -1.72 5.58
C TYR A 48 -8.83 -1.43 5.52
N ASP A 49 -9.62 -2.44 5.16
CA ASP A 49 -11.08 -2.38 5.32
C ASP A 49 -11.45 -2.96 6.70
N GLU A 50 -11.86 -2.07 7.61
CA GLU A 50 -12.28 -2.45 8.96
C GLU A 50 -13.55 -3.32 8.97
N CYS A 51 -14.29 -3.42 7.86
CA CYS A 51 -15.43 -4.33 7.73
C CYS A 51 -15.04 -5.82 7.62
N HIS A 52 -13.76 -6.15 7.40
CA HIS A 52 -13.25 -7.53 7.29
C HIS A 52 -12.57 -8.06 8.55
N PHE A 53 -12.83 -7.44 9.72
CA PHE A 53 -12.16 -7.66 11.00
C PHE A 53 -11.97 -9.14 11.44
N TYR A 54 -12.72 -10.11 10.88
CA TYR A 54 -12.60 -11.52 11.27
C TYR A 54 -11.85 -12.44 10.29
N ALA A 55 -11.41 -11.97 9.12
CA ALA A 55 -10.83 -12.87 8.11
C ALA A 55 -9.40 -13.34 8.45
N ASN A 56 -8.63 -12.54 9.20
CA ASN A 56 -7.23 -12.85 9.53
C ASN A 56 -6.95 -13.09 11.02
N ASP A 57 -7.94 -12.92 11.91
CA ASP A 57 -7.78 -13.12 13.36
C ASP A 57 -7.51 -14.59 13.76
N GLY A 58 -7.68 -15.54 12.83
CA GLY A 58 -7.37 -16.96 13.04
C GLY A 58 -5.95 -17.37 12.67
N GLN A 59 -5.13 -16.50 12.05
CA GLN A 59 -3.75 -16.83 11.70
C GLN A 59 -2.77 -15.97 12.49
N GLN A 60 -2.13 -16.57 13.50
CA GLN A 60 -0.97 -15.97 14.15
C GLN A 60 0.19 -15.87 13.16
N ARG A 61 0.33 -14.73 12.48
CA ARG A 61 1.58 -14.35 11.82
C ARG A 61 2.23 -13.25 12.64
N ILE A 62 3.27 -13.63 13.37
CA ILE A 62 4.13 -12.69 14.08
C ILE A 62 5.18 -12.20 13.08
N TRP A 63 5.22 -10.89 12.85
CA TRP A 63 6.33 -10.27 12.11
C TRP A 63 7.50 -10.09 13.09
N MET A 64 8.54 -10.91 12.96
CA MET A 64 9.82 -10.69 13.64
C MET A 64 10.78 -9.96 12.72
N ARG A 65 11.51 -8.97 13.26
CA ARG A 65 12.67 -8.41 12.58
C ARG A 65 13.80 -9.46 12.53
N GLU A 66 14.53 -9.49 11.42
CA GLU A 66 15.62 -10.45 11.18
C GLU A 66 16.70 -10.46 12.26
N ASP A 67 16.88 -9.35 12.99
CA ASP A 67 17.87 -9.18 14.05
C ASP A 67 17.54 -9.93 15.36
N LYS A 68 16.37 -10.59 15.45
CA LYS A 68 15.91 -11.28 16.66
C LYS A 68 15.66 -12.79 16.49
N ILE A 69 16.18 -13.42 15.45
CA ILE A 69 16.11 -14.89 15.32
C ILE A 69 17.13 -15.52 16.27
N SER A 70 16.70 -15.95 17.46
CA SER A 70 17.44 -16.89 18.30
C SER A 70 16.85 -18.30 18.13
N TYR A 71 17.65 -19.24 17.65
CA TYR A 71 17.26 -20.65 17.58
C TYR A 71 17.09 -21.21 19.00
N ALA A 72 15.89 -21.71 19.29
CA ALA A 72 15.62 -22.61 20.40
C ALA A 72 15.54 -24.05 19.87
#